data_AF-A0A2E8J2B7-F1
#
_entry.id   AF-A0A2E8J2B7-F1
#
_cell.length_a   1.000
_cell.length_b   1.000
_cell.length_c   1.000
_cell.angle_alpha   90.00
_cell.angle_beta   90.00
_cell.angle_gamma   90.00
#
_symmetry.space_group_name_H-M   'P 1'
#
loop_
_entity.id
_entity.type
_entity.pdbx_description
1 polymer ?
#
loop_
_entity_poly.entity_id
_entity_poly.type
_entity_poly.pdbx_seq_one_letter_code
_entity_poly.pdbx_strand_id
1 'polypeptide(L)'
;MNTVTPPEIVTSSIPFRWPTQSFSRLLVACTKVKPVNRAIARSSSKLPSSRADKMPIPLAIIVGSSTTDRIITSQRRNQDSLFHSCSPSLGDLRSTLAIVSFEDMVLPATWSGLKSTIVIAHEQEQKMFALHHYLLVLILWRATQINVNPLSMLRYITPAIVTCITAFLTGCSPEVEQSPDKNALVIQADFAGEVMVGVAYSVRRDLDIYNVRPLIPLYDIRTASKNLAYNAQTWPAGTVFVSVVDPGVGTDRKSVVLETINGLFFVSPDNGSLSDPAVQYGIRAVREIDESVNRRPETDWSHTFHGRDVYSYTGAKLAAGVISYDQVGPLLEPQVIMLDTLGAKLENGILQGFVVGGTGRLGNISFSIDRHLFDDIEPVYGDIFEIKIRNKNLIAWQGNTPYVKSFGDVPVGDNLLFVNSSGDLSLAINQGNFSHEFGIKSGKDWSIEISRQ
;
A
#
# COMPACT_ATOMS: atom_id res chain seq x y z
N MET A 1 62.68 -17.07 -21.43
CA MET A 1 63.14 -15.77 -20.88
C MET A 1 62.09 -14.74 -21.28
N ASN A 2 61.31 -14.13 -20.38
CA ASN A 2 61.31 -14.22 -18.92
C ASN A 2 59.90 -14.51 -18.37
N THR A 3 59.83 -15.27 -17.28
CA THR A 3 58.60 -15.49 -16.49
C THR A 3 58.49 -14.40 -15.42
N VAL A 4 57.30 -13.81 -15.26
CA VAL A 4 56.98 -12.92 -14.14
C VAL A 4 55.93 -13.62 -13.29
N THR A 5 56.30 -13.97 -12.06
CA THR A 5 55.39 -14.54 -11.06
C THR A 5 54.67 -13.43 -10.27
N PRO A 6 53.38 -13.57 -9.96
CA PRO A 6 52.69 -12.68 -9.03
C PRO A 6 53.19 -12.91 -7.58
N PRO A 7 53.10 -11.90 -6.69
CA PRO A 7 53.56 -12.01 -5.31
C PRO A 7 52.61 -12.84 -4.43
N GLU A 8 53.15 -13.47 -3.39
CA GLU A 8 52.40 -14.25 -2.40
C GLU A 8 51.57 -13.35 -1.47
N ILE A 9 50.31 -13.75 -1.21
CA ILE A 9 49.47 -13.10 -0.20
C ILE A 9 49.74 -13.75 1.17
N VAL A 10 50.48 -13.05 2.03
CA VAL A 10 50.76 -13.49 3.40
C VAL A 10 49.49 -13.36 4.26
N THR A 11 48.85 -14.48 4.59
CA THR A 11 47.66 -14.54 5.44
C THR A 11 48.02 -14.42 6.93
N SER A 12 48.13 -13.19 7.42
CA SER A 12 48.32 -12.90 8.85
C SER A 12 47.04 -13.17 9.66
N SER A 13 46.97 -14.35 10.28
CA SER A 13 45.83 -14.78 11.10
C SER A 13 45.87 -14.15 12.50
N ILE A 14 45.18 -13.02 12.68
CA ILE A 14 45.01 -12.36 13.99
C ILE A 14 43.86 -13.04 14.77
N PRO A 15 44.11 -13.71 15.90
CA PRO A 15 43.06 -14.36 16.69
C PRO A 15 42.37 -13.34 17.61
N PHE A 16 41.24 -12.78 17.17
CA PHE A 16 40.45 -11.84 17.97
C PHE A 16 39.80 -12.53 19.19
N ARG A 17 40.46 -12.48 20.35
CA ARG A 17 39.94 -12.99 21.62
C ARG A 17 38.91 -12.03 22.21
N TRP A 18 37.68 -12.51 22.36
CA TRP A 18 36.71 -11.92 23.27
C TRP A 18 37.11 -12.18 24.74
N PRO A 19 37.06 -11.18 25.65
CA PRO A 19 37.18 -11.42 27.08
C PRO A 19 35.95 -12.19 27.60
N THR A 20 36.16 -13.36 28.20
CA THR A 20 35.09 -14.14 28.82
C THR A 20 34.68 -13.59 30.19
N GLN A 21 33.42 -13.82 30.54
CA GLN A 21 32.76 -13.28 31.74
C GLN A 21 33.29 -13.83 33.08
N SER A 22 32.98 -13.10 34.14
CA SER A 22 32.98 -13.53 35.55
C SER A 22 32.11 -12.53 36.32
N PHE A 23 31.16 -12.85 37.21
CA PHE A 23 30.51 -14.10 37.67
C PHE A 23 29.11 -13.67 38.24
N SER A 24 28.08 -14.47 38.52
CA SER A 24 27.87 -15.93 38.66
C SER A 24 26.38 -16.31 38.49
N ARG A 25 26.09 -17.58 38.12
CA ARG A 25 24.96 -18.46 38.56
C ARG A 25 23.51 -17.91 38.44
N LEU A 26 22.57 -18.62 37.82
CA LEU A 26 22.12 -19.97 38.21
C LEU A 26 22.01 -20.97 37.03
N LEU A 27 21.75 -22.25 37.34
CA LEU A 27 21.76 -23.40 36.41
C LEU A 27 20.49 -24.25 36.54
N VAL A 28 19.97 -24.74 35.40
CA VAL A 28 19.35 -26.07 35.08
C VAL A 28 18.80 -25.92 33.65
N ALA A 29 19.38 -26.44 32.56
CA ALA A 29 19.78 -27.80 32.20
C ALA A 29 18.64 -28.73 31.74
N CYS A 30 18.45 -28.85 30.42
CA CYS A 30 18.02 -30.09 29.75
C CYS A 30 18.48 -30.10 28.27
N THR A 31 18.62 -31.27 27.65
CA THR A 31 19.49 -31.47 26.46
C THR A 31 18.74 -31.85 25.16
N LYS A 32 19.40 -31.60 24.02
CA LYS A 32 19.01 -32.11 22.69
C LYS A 32 19.11 -33.65 22.66
N VAL A 33 18.15 -34.32 22.02
CA VAL A 33 18.22 -35.74 21.65
C VAL A 33 17.83 -35.90 20.17
N LYS A 34 18.55 -36.76 19.44
CA LYS A 34 18.25 -37.09 18.02
C LYS A 34 17.11 -38.11 17.91
N PRO A 35 16.38 -38.18 16.77
CA PRO A 35 15.27 -39.10 16.61
C PRO A 35 15.72 -40.57 16.63
N VAL A 36 14.91 -41.43 17.25
CA VAL A 36 15.05 -42.89 17.21
C VAL A 36 13.71 -43.50 16.77
N ASN A 37 13.72 -44.16 15.62
CA ASN A 37 12.57 -44.95 15.16
C ASN A 37 12.45 -46.24 15.96
N ARG A 38 11.32 -46.46 16.62
CA ARG A 38 10.65 -47.78 16.71
C ARG A 38 9.22 -47.66 17.22
N ALA A 39 8.34 -48.47 16.66
CA ALA A 39 6.93 -48.54 17.05
C ALA A 39 6.74 -49.41 18.31
N ILE A 40 5.63 -49.19 19.02
CA ILE A 40 5.10 -50.11 20.03
C ILE A 40 3.65 -50.44 19.67
N ALA A 41 3.29 -51.72 19.70
CA ALA A 41 1.95 -52.22 19.43
C ALA A 41 1.08 -52.28 20.70
N ARG A 42 -0.20 -52.64 20.54
CA ARG A 42 -1.23 -52.62 21.60
C ARG A 42 -0.98 -53.61 22.76
N SER A 43 -1.05 -53.11 24.00
CA SER A 43 -1.62 -53.80 25.19
C SER A 43 -1.72 -52.75 26.32
N SER A 44 -2.90 -52.31 26.78
CA SER A 44 -3.95 -52.98 27.59
C SER A 44 -3.70 -53.00 29.11
N SER A 45 -4.63 -52.37 29.83
CA SER A 45 -5.09 -52.64 31.21
C SER A 45 -4.60 -51.77 32.40
N LYS A 46 -5.61 -51.36 33.19
CA LYS A 46 -5.67 -51.09 34.65
C LYS A 46 -4.84 -49.94 35.27
N LEU A 47 -5.59 -49.01 35.87
CA LEU A 47 -5.16 -48.18 37.01
C LEU A 47 -4.83 -49.05 38.23
N PRO A 48 -4.04 -48.51 39.19
CA PRO A 48 -4.63 -48.23 40.50
C PRO A 48 -4.38 -46.79 40.98
N SER A 49 -5.05 -46.42 42.08
CA SER A 49 -4.95 -45.12 42.75
C SER A 49 -4.11 -45.19 44.02
N SER A 50 -3.57 -44.05 44.50
CA SER A 50 -3.56 -43.72 45.93
C SER A 50 -3.08 -42.30 46.24
N ARG A 51 -3.68 -41.73 47.30
CA ARG A 51 -3.28 -40.65 48.23
C ARG A 51 -2.57 -39.38 47.71
N ALA A 52 -3.03 -38.25 48.24
CA ALA A 52 -2.38 -36.95 48.21
C ALA A 52 -1.60 -36.70 49.50
N ASP A 53 -0.68 -35.73 49.46
CA ASP A 53 -0.33 -34.90 50.63
C ASP A 53 -0.01 -33.46 50.20
N LYS A 54 -0.04 -32.50 51.12
CA LYS A 54 -0.05 -31.05 50.82
C LYS A 54 1.25 -30.34 51.18
N MET A 55 1.78 -29.52 50.25
CA MET A 55 2.55 -28.30 50.56
C MET A 55 2.38 -27.24 49.45
N PRO A 56 2.58 -25.94 49.74
CA PRO A 56 2.23 -24.84 48.82
C PRO A 56 3.28 -24.59 47.73
N ILE A 57 2.82 -24.30 46.52
CA ILE A 57 3.64 -23.93 45.36
C ILE A 57 3.59 -22.41 45.17
N PRO A 58 4.72 -21.71 44.92
CA PRO A 58 4.71 -20.28 44.60
C PRO A 58 4.06 -20.01 43.23
N LEU A 59 3.28 -18.92 43.14
CA LEU A 59 2.47 -18.60 41.96
C LEU A 59 3.32 -18.08 40.78
N ALA A 60 3.85 -18.99 39.97
CA ALA A 60 4.43 -18.67 38.66
C ALA A 60 3.32 -18.62 37.59
N ILE A 61 3.07 -17.44 37.03
CA ILE A 61 2.07 -17.27 35.95
C ILE A 61 2.72 -17.70 34.62
N ILE A 62 2.31 -18.87 34.11
CA ILE A 62 2.65 -19.34 32.77
C ILE A 62 1.42 -19.13 31.88
N VAL A 63 1.50 -18.21 30.92
CA VAL A 63 0.44 -18.02 29.91
C VAL A 63 0.65 -19.02 28.78
N GLY A 64 -0.05 -20.15 28.84
CA GLY A 64 -0.06 -21.15 27.78
C GLY A 64 -1.13 -20.87 26.71
N SER A 65 -0.77 -20.98 25.43
CA SER A 65 -1.72 -20.92 24.31
C SER A 65 -2.49 -22.24 24.16
N SER A 66 -3.82 -22.19 24.13
CA SER A 66 -4.67 -23.38 24.01
C SER A 66 -4.89 -23.80 22.55
N THR A 67 -4.37 -24.97 22.18
CA THR A 67 -4.84 -25.72 21.00
C THR A 67 -6.25 -26.26 21.22
N THR A 68 -7.09 -26.22 20.19
CA THR A 68 -8.40 -26.92 20.16
C THR A 68 -8.45 -27.79 18.90
N ASP A 69 -8.89 -29.04 19.02
CA ASP A 69 -8.86 -30.03 17.93
C ASP A 69 -10.27 -30.61 17.66
N ARG A 70 -10.59 -30.76 16.37
CA ARG A 70 -11.71 -31.50 15.74
C ARG A 70 -13.11 -31.54 16.39
N ILE A 71 -14.10 -31.15 15.58
CA ILE A 71 -15.19 -32.06 15.19
C ILE A 71 -15.28 -32.10 13.65
N ILE A 72 -15.54 -33.27 13.07
CA ILE A 72 -15.84 -33.46 11.65
C ILE A 72 -17.19 -34.19 11.54
N THR A 73 -18.14 -33.60 10.83
CA THR A 73 -19.37 -34.25 10.36
C THR A 73 -19.68 -33.79 8.95
N SER A 74 -20.21 -34.67 8.10
CA SER A 74 -20.46 -34.42 6.69
C SER A 74 -21.93 -34.68 6.33
N GLN A 75 -22.51 -33.88 5.42
CA GLN A 75 -23.36 -34.39 4.33
C GLN A 75 -23.75 -33.36 3.26
N ARG A 76 -24.35 -33.93 2.20
CA ARG A 76 -24.64 -33.44 0.85
C ARG A 76 -25.64 -32.25 0.72
N ARG A 77 -25.34 -31.42 -0.29
CA ARG A 77 -26.19 -30.89 -1.40
C ARG A 77 -27.60 -30.29 -1.17
N ASN A 78 -27.79 -29.23 -1.96
CA ASN A 78 -28.98 -28.80 -2.74
C ASN A 78 -29.94 -27.72 -2.19
N GLN A 79 -30.02 -26.65 -2.99
CA GLN A 79 -31.20 -25.89 -3.45
C GLN A 79 -31.71 -24.65 -2.68
N ASP A 80 -31.74 -23.58 -3.49
CA ASP A 80 -32.82 -22.61 -3.73
C ASP A 80 -33.16 -21.51 -2.70
N SER A 81 -32.61 -20.32 -3.01
CA SER A 81 -33.27 -18.99 -3.00
C SER A 81 -33.99 -18.48 -1.74
N LEU A 82 -33.53 -17.35 -1.19
CA LEU A 82 -34.14 -16.02 -1.40
C LEU A 82 -33.36 -14.91 -0.64
N PHE A 83 -33.66 -13.66 -0.98
CA PHE A 83 -33.04 -12.41 -0.51
C PHE A 83 -32.81 -12.31 1.01
N HIS A 84 -31.63 -11.82 1.43
CA HIS A 84 -31.49 -10.39 1.76
C HIS A 84 -30.03 -9.91 1.85
N SER A 85 -29.88 -8.59 1.85
CA SER A 85 -28.65 -7.80 1.88
C SER A 85 -27.86 -7.87 3.19
N CYS A 86 -26.54 -8.07 3.10
CA CYS A 86 -25.53 -7.19 3.73
C CYS A 86 -24.11 -7.58 3.27
N SER A 87 -23.23 -6.60 3.11
CA SER A 87 -21.79 -6.84 2.90
C SER A 87 -21.05 -6.89 4.24
N PRO A 88 -20.16 -7.87 4.46
CA PRO A 88 -19.18 -7.79 5.53
C PRO A 88 -18.00 -6.91 5.05
N SER A 89 -17.91 -5.69 5.57
CA SER A 89 -16.71 -4.86 5.41
C SER A 89 -15.50 -5.55 6.04
N LEU A 90 -14.37 -5.61 5.33
CA LEU A 90 -13.09 -6.03 5.92
C LEU A 90 -12.66 -4.98 6.95
N GLY A 91 -12.97 -5.25 8.21
CA GLY A 91 -12.94 -4.22 9.25
C GLY A 91 -12.88 -4.77 10.67
N ASP A 92 -12.31 -5.96 10.91
CA ASP A 92 -11.73 -6.23 12.22
C ASP A 92 -10.64 -7.32 12.22
N LEU A 93 -9.40 -6.87 12.40
CA LEU A 93 -8.28 -7.67 12.91
C LEU A 93 -7.43 -6.79 13.85
N ARG A 94 -8.09 -5.96 14.65
CA ARG A 94 -7.44 -5.22 15.74
C ARG A 94 -7.07 -6.19 16.86
N SER A 95 -5.88 -6.02 17.41
CA SER A 95 -5.31 -6.85 18.45
C SER A 95 -6.21 -6.88 19.70
N THR A 96 -6.60 -8.09 20.12
CA THR A 96 -7.49 -8.33 21.26
C THR A 96 -6.78 -8.05 22.59
N LEU A 97 -6.59 -6.77 22.92
CA LEU A 97 -6.40 -6.36 24.30
C LEU A 97 -7.77 -6.47 24.99
N ALA A 98 -7.86 -7.30 26.03
CA ALA A 98 -9.11 -7.48 26.77
C ALA A 98 -9.42 -6.23 27.61
N ILE A 99 -10.16 -5.28 27.01
CA ILE A 99 -10.77 -4.17 27.75
C ILE A 99 -11.88 -4.76 28.61
N VAL A 100 -11.62 -4.90 29.91
CA VAL A 100 -12.65 -5.18 30.91
C VAL A 100 -13.57 -3.95 30.97
N SER A 101 -14.88 -4.13 30.77
CA SER A 101 -15.81 -3.00 30.96
C SER A 101 -15.75 -2.52 32.40
N PHE A 102 -15.65 -1.21 32.59
CA PHE A 102 -15.62 -0.57 33.91
C PHE A 102 -16.99 -0.56 34.61
N GLU A 103 -18.04 -1.09 33.98
CA GLU A 103 -19.41 -1.07 34.47
C GLU A 103 -19.65 -2.05 35.63
N ASP A 104 -18.95 -3.19 35.65
CA ASP A 104 -19.14 -4.24 36.68
C ASP A 104 -18.40 -3.98 38.01
N MET A 105 -17.62 -2.89 38.11
CA MET A 105 -16.82 -2.62 39.31
C MET A 105 -17.57 -1.77 40.35
N VAL A 106 -18.19 -2.45 41.33
CA VAL A 106 -18.87 -1.82 42.47
C VAL A 106 -17.86 -1.15 43.41
N LEU A 107 -17.62 0.15 43.19
CA LEU A 107 -16.79 1.00 44.05
C LEU A 107 -17.56 1.49 45.29
N PRO A 108 -16.91 1.63 46.46
CA PRO A 108 -17.51 2.27 47.63
C PRO A 108 -17.93 3.72 47.37
N ALA A 109 -19.06 4.13 47.96
CA ALA A 109 -19.72 5.41 47.67
C ALA A 109 -18.90 6.68 47.97
N THR A 110 -17.76 6.56 48.66
CA THR A 110 -16.84 7.66 48.98
C THR A 110 -15.96 8.12 47.81
N TRP A 111 -15.98 7.42 46.67
CA TRP A 111 -15.11 7.69 45.51
C TRP A 111 -15.80 8.40 44.33
N SER A 112 -16.99 8.99 44.55
CA SER A 112 -17.81 9.63 43.50
C SER A 112 -17.08 10.72 42.71
N GLY A 113 -16.17 11.47 43.34
CA GLY A 113 -15.43 12.58 42.72
C GLY A 113 -14.39 12.18 41.65
N LEU A 114 -14.04 10.90 41.51
CA LEU A 114 -13.02 10.48 40.53
C LEU A 114 -13.58 10.24 39.10
N LYS A 115 -14.90 10.08 38.93
CA LYS A 115 -15.50 9.75 37.62
C LYS A 115 -15.42 10.91 36.62
N SER A 116 -15.40 12.16 37.07
CA SER A 116 -15.41 13.34 36.19
C SER A 116 -14.05 13.63 35.53
N THR A 117 -12.93 13.30 36.18
CA THR A 117 -11.58 13.68 35.70
C THR A 117 -11.08 12.83 34.53
N ILE A 118 -11.67 11.64 34.33
CA ILE A 118 -11.18 10.64 33.36
C ILE A 118 -11.77 10.85 31.95
N VAL A 119 -12.81 11.68 31.80
CA VAL A 119 -13.58 11.83 30.55
C VAL A 119 -12.92 12.79 29.53
N ILE A 120 -11.89 13.55 29.91
CA ILE A 120 -11.29 14.59 29.07
C ILE A 120 -9.78 14.31 28.82
N ALA A 121 -9.50 13.28 28.02
CA ALA A 121 -8.17 13.00 27.47
C ALA A 121 -8.27 12.13 26.20
N HIS A 122 -8.47 12.76 25.04
CA HIS A 122 -8.48 12.07 23.74
C HIS A 122 -7.11 12.16 23.04
N GLU A 123 -6.82 11.14 22.24
CA GLU A 123 -5.66 10.98 21.34
C GLU A 123 -4.23 10.71 21.91
N GLN A 124 -3.61 9.72 21.26
CA GLN A 124 -2.20 9.27 21.19
C GLN A 124 -1.34 9.00 22.46
N GLU A 125 -1.37 9.75 23.57
CA GLU A 125 -0.34 9.58 24.64
C GLU A 125 -0.47 8.30 25.49
N GLN A 126 -1.64 7.63 25.51
CA GLN A 126 -2.01 6.78 26.65
C GLN A 126 -1.18 5.50 26.89
N LYS A 127 -0.36 5.01 25.95
CA LYS A 127 0.32 3.70 26.12
C LYS A 127 1.27 3.64 27.32
N MET A 128 1.99 4.73 27.64
CA MET A 128 2.83 4.81 28.84
C MET A 128 2.06 5.29 30.07
N PHE A 129 1.14 6.25 29.90
CA PHE A 129 0.40 6.85 31.02
C PHE A 129 -0.56 5.85 31.69
N ALA A 130 -1.24 5.02 30.89
CA ALA A 130 -2.13 3.98 31.38
C ALA A 130 -1.39 2.90 32.17
N LEU A 131 -0.19 2.49 31.73
CA LEU A 131 0.60 1.46 32.43
C LEU A 131 1.01 1.93 33.83
N HIS A 132 1.44 3.19 33.97
CA HIS A 132 1.81 3.77 35.26
C HIS A 132 0.61 3.92 36.20
N HIS A 133 -0.53 4.40 35.69
CA HIS A 133 -1.76 4.49 36.50
C HIS A 133 -2.29 3.12 36.92
N TYR A 134 -2.26 2.13 36.02
CA TYR A 134 -2.68 0.76 36.32
C TYR A 134 -1.78 0.11 37.39
N LEU A 135 -0.47 0.34 37.34
CA LEU A 135 0.45 -0.12 38.37
C LEU A 135 0.18 0.55 39.73
N LEU A 136 -0.08 1.87 39.74
CA LEU A 136 -0.39 2.62 40.96
C LEU A 136 -1.70 2.14 41.59
N VAL A 137 -2.75 1.92 40.78
CA VAL A 137 -4.04 1.37 41.22
C VAL A 137 -3.88 -0.05 41.76
N LEU A 138 -3.08 -0.91 41.12
CA LEU A 138 -2.79 -2.26 41.62
C LEU A 138 -2.03 -2.25 42.95
N ILE A 139 -1.09 -1.32 43.14
CA ILE A 139 -0.35 -1.15 44.41
C ILE A 139 -1.31 -0.69 45.52
N LEU A 140 -2.15 0.32 45.25
CA LEU A 140 -3.13 0.83 46.22
C LEU A 140 -4.21 -0.23 46.56
N TRP A 141 -4.67 -0.99 45.57
CA TRP A 141 -5.60 -2.11 45.78
C TRP A 141 -4.96 -3.24 46.58
N ARG A 142 -3.70 -3.61 46.30
CA ARG A 142 -2.97 -4.56 47.17
C ARG A 142 -2.79 -4.05 48.60
N ALA A 143 -2.61 -2.74 48.78
CA ALA A 143 -2.45 -2.12 50.08
C ALA A 143 -3.75 -1.98 50.89
N THR A 144 -4.94 -2.07 50.27
CA THR A 144 -6.22 -2.20 51.00
C THR A 144 -6.61 -3.65 51.27
N GLN A 145 -6.12 -4.61 50.48
CA GLN A 145 -6.33 -6.06 50.69
C GLN A 145 -5.40 -6.67 51.75
N ILE A 146 -4.36 -5.95 52.19
CA ILE A 146 -3.45 -6.36 53.27
C ILE A 146 -3.60 -5.33 54.39
N ASN A 147 -3.88 -5.76 55.62
CA ASN A 147 -4.10 -4.85 56.76
C ASN A 147 -2.76 -4.30 57.31
N VAL A 148 -2.02 -3.57 56.49
CA VAL A 148 -0.72 -2.96 56.83
C VAL A 148 -0.92 -1.61 57.51
N ASN A 149 -0.19 -1.40 58.61
CA ASN A 149 -0.14 -0.12 59.33
C ASN A 149 0.29 1.01 58.36
N PRO A 150 -0.38 2.19 58.34
CA PRO A 150 -0.07 3.27 57.40
C PRO A 150 1.39 3.75 57.42
N LEU A 151 2.09 3.68 58.56
CA LEU A 151 3.53 3.99 58.66
C LEU A 151 4.41 3.00 57.89
N SER A 152 3.95 1.76 57.68
CA SER A 152 4.64 0.78 56.84
C SER A 152 4.38 1.00 55.35
N MET A 153 3.22 1.57 54.98
CA MET A 153 2.88 1.89 53.59
C MET A 153 3.82 2.96 53.00
N LEU A 154 4.24 3.95 53.81
CA LEU A 154 5.23 4.96 53.39
C LEU A 154 6.51 4.34 52.82
N ARG A 155 6.98 3.20 53.38
CA ARG A 155 8.21 2.54 52.90
C ARG A 155 8.12 2.01 51.47
N TYR A 156 6.92 1.80 50.93
CA TYR A 156 6.68 1.36 49.56
C TYR A 156 6.27 2.53 48.64
N ILE A 157 5.50 3.48 49.18
CA ILE A 157 5.05 4.67 48.45
C ILE A 157 6.22 5.62 48.17
N THR A 158 7.11 5.88 49.13
CA THR A 158 8.25 6.79 48.94
C THR A 158 9.19 6.38 47.80
N PRO A 159 9.72 5.14 47.70
CA PRO A 159 10.58 4.77 46.57
C PRO A 159 9.83 4.78 45.23
N ALA A 160 8.52 4.44 45.20
CA ALA A 160 7.73 4.53 43.98
C ALA A 160 7.57 5.99 43.51
N ILE A 161 7.18 6.91 44.40
CA ILE A 161 7.08 8.34 44.11
C ILE A 161 8.45 8.91 43.71
N VAL A 162 9.53 8.57 44.42
CA VAL A 162 10.89 8.99 44.07
C VAL A 162 11.28 8.47 42.68
N THR A 163 10.92 7.24 42.31
CA THR A 163 11.20 6.68 40.98
C THR A 163 10.41 7.37 39.87
N CYS A 164 9.13 7.70 40.12
CA CYS A 164 8.33 8.50 39.18
C CYS A 164 8.88 9.92 39.05
N ILE A 165 9.27 10.56 40.15
CA ILE A 165 9.86 11.92 40.15
C ILE A 165 11.24 11.92 39.47
N THR A 166 12.12 10.94 39.72
CA THR A 166 13.39 10.86 39.01
C THR A 166 13.17 10.62 37.52
N ALA A 167 12.29 9.69 37.12
CA ALA A 167 11.95 9.50 35.70
C ALA A 167 11.47 10.79 35.03
N PHE A 168 10.61 11.57 35.70
CA PHE A 168 10.12 12.87 35.22
C PHE A 168 11.22 13.94 35.15
N LEU A 169 12.16 13.96 36.10
CA LEU A 169 13.25 14.94 36.17
C LEU A 169 14.47 14.57 35.31
N THR A 170 14.68 13.29 34.98
CA THR A 170 15.80 12.85 34.13
C THR A 170 15.58 13.09 32.64
N GLY A 171 14.39 13.57 32.24
CA GLY A 171 14.14 14.08 30.88
C GLY A 171 14.17 13.05 29.75
N CYS A 172 14.45 11.77 30.04
CA CYS A 172 14.37 10.67 29.07
C CYS A 172 12.92 10.29 28.74
N SER A 173 12.17 11.23 28.18
CA SER A 173 11.35 10.87 27.02
C SER A 173 12.28 10.12 26.05
N PRO A 174 11.91 8.93 25.53
CA PRO A 174 12.55 8.49 24.32
C PRO A 174 12.24 9.57 23.28
N GLU A 175 13.29 10.13 22.66
CA GLU A 175 13.08 10.74 21.35
C GLU A 175 12.48 9.63 20.47
N VAL A 176 11.19 9.75 20.19
CA VAL A 176 10.60 9.05 19.06
C VAL A 176 11.24 9.71 17.87
N GLU A 177 12.40 9.18 17.48
CA GLU A 177 13.13 9.53 16.27
C GLU A 177 12.10 9.54 15.16
N GLN A 178 11.69 10.74 14.75
CA GLN A 178 10.70 10.90 13.70
C GLN A 178 11.39 10.42 12.45
N SER A 179 11.09 9.17 12.09
CA SER A 179 11.34 8.64 10.75
C SER A 179 11.05 9.76 9.77
N PRO A 180 11.94 10.07 8.81
CA PRO A 180 11.59 10.98 7.73
C PRO A 180 10.25 10.54 7.13
N ASP A 181 9.37 11.51 6.89
CA ASP A 181 8.00 11.26 6.45
C ASP A 181 8.02 10.41 5.18
N LYS A 182 7.69 9.13 5.35
CA LYS A 182 7.71 8.15 4.27
C LYS A 182 6.53 8.44 3.35
N ASN A 183 6.82 8.45 2.07
CA ASN A 183 5.82 8.63 1.04
C ASN A 183 5.31 7.26 0.58
N ALA A 184 4.10 7.25 0.01
CA ALA A 184 3.57 6.05 -0.60
C ALA A 184 4.35 5.67 -1.85
N LEU A 185 4.52 4.36 -2.06
CA LEU A 185 5.07 3.78 -3.30
C LEU A 185 3.93 3.14 -4.10
N VAL A 186 3.57 3.72 -5.23
CA VAL A 186 2.47 3.24 -6.09
C VAL A 186 3.05 2.57 -7.33
N ILE A 187 2.79 1.29 -7.54
CA ILE A 187 3.40 0.47 -8.59
C ILE A 187 2.36 0.09 -9.65
N GLN A 188 2.67 0.35 -10.92
CA GLN A 188 1.98 -0.24 -12.08
C GLN A 188 2.95 -1.06 -12.95
N ALA A 189 2.43 -2.12 -13.57
CA ALA A 189 3.15 -2.96 -14.53
C ALA A 189 2.18 -3.63 -15.51
N ASP A 190 2.71 -4.20 -16.59
CA ASP A 190 1.97 -5.08 -17.51
C ASP A 190 2.13 -6.58 -17.20
N PHE A 191 3.03 -6.94 -16.28
CA PHE A 191 3.23 -8.31 -15.78
C PHE A 191 2.74 -8.49 -14.33
N ALA A 192 2.52 -9.75 -13.94
CA ALA A 192 2.10 -10.12 -12.58
C ALA A 192 3.29 -10.61 -11.74
N GLY A 193 3.35 -10.19 -10.46
CA GLY A 193 4.20 -10.81 -9.45
C GLY A 193 4.68 -9.83 -8.38
N GLU A 194 4.68 -10.27 -7.12
CA GLU A 194 5.03 -9.43 -5.96
C GLU A 194 6.55 -9.26 -5.76
N VAL A 195 7.37 -9.52 -6.79
CA VAL A 195 8.84 -9.45 -6.69
C VAL A 195 9.34 -8.00 -6.55
N MET A 196 8.66 -7.03 -7.17
CA MET A 196 8.92 -5.61 -6.98
C MET A 196 8.55 -5.17 -5.55
N VAL A 197 7.35 -5.51 -5.08
CA VAL A 197 6.92 -5.29 -3.69
C VAL A 197 7.94 -5.89 -2.70
N GLY A 198 8.44 -7.10 -2.96
CA GLY A 198 9.49 -7.74 -2.17
C GLY A 198 10.83 -6.96 -2.14
N VAL A 199 11.22 -6.34 -3.26
CA VAL A 199 12.39 -5.44 -3.31
C VAL A 199 12.12 -4.17 -2.51
N ALA A 200 10.96 -3.52 -2.69
CA ALA A 200 10.60 -2.33 -1.94
C ALA A 200 10.54 -2.58 -0.42
N TYR A 201 9.93 -3.68 -0.01
CA TYR A 201 9.87 -4.13 1.39
C TYR A 201 11.25 -4.50 1.96
N SER A 202 12.21 -4.86 1.10
CA SER A 202 13.61 -5.09 1.51
C SER A 202 14.41 -3.81 1.75
N VAL A 203 14.03 -2.70 1.09
CA VAL A 203 14.53 -1.35 1.40
C VAL A 203 13.94 -0.86 2.72
N ARG A 204 12.62 -0.97 2.89
CA ARG A 204 11.93 -0.52 4.11
C ARG A 204 10.66 -1.33 4.39
N ARG A 205 10.62 -2.00 5.56
CA ARG A 205 9.57 -2.96 5.96
C ARG A 205 8.24 -2.34 6.39
N ASP A 206 8.21 -1.05 6.66
CA ASP A 206 6.99 -0.31 6.97
C ASP A 206 6.59 0.63 5.81
N LEU A 207 7.21 0.54 4.64
CA LEU A 207 6.85 1.36 3.48
C LEU A 207 5.42 1.01 3.01
N ASP A 208 4.61 2.04 2.81
CA ASP A 208 3.24 1.92 2.34
C ASP A 208 3.22 1.73 0.81
N ILE A 209 3.08 0.46 0.38
CA ILE A 209 3.22 0.03 -1.02
C ILE A 209 1.85 -0.36 -1.59
N TYR A 210 1.50 0.20 -2.75
CA TYR A 210 0.22 0.01 -3.41
C TYR A 210 0.42 -0.52 -4.84
N ASN A 211 -0.23 -1.62 -5.19
CA ASN A 211 -0.25 -2.15 -6.56
C ASN A 211 -1.50 -1.68 -7.31
N VAL A 212 -1.32 -0.99 -8.44
CA VAL A 212 -2.39 -0.68 -9.39
C VAL A 212 -2.94 -1.98 -9.98
N ARG A 213 -4.27 -2.09 -10.07
CA ARG A 213 -4.98 -3.21 -10.71
C ARG A 213 -6.21 -2.68 -11.49
N PRO A 214 -6.57 -3.27 -12.65
CA PRO A 214 -5.91 -4.35 -13.36
C PRO A 214 -4.50 -3.97 -13.84
N LEU A 215 -3.74 -4.96 -14.32
CA LEU A 215 -2.46 -4.70 -14.97
C LEU A 215 -2.67 -3.93 -16.27
N ILE A 216 -1.66 -3.18 -16.69
CA ILE A 216 -1.63 -2.53 -18.00
C ILE A 216 -1.60 -3.62 -19.10
N PRO A 217 -2.22 -3.44 -20.27
CA PRO A 217 -2.04 -4.36 -21.39
C PRO A 217 -0.55 -4.47 -21.78
N LEU A 218 -0.11 -5.68 -22.15
CA LEU A 218 1.29 -5.95 -22.51
C LEU A 218 1.82 -4.95 -23.53
N TYR A 219 2.92 -4.29 -23.17
CA TYR A 219 3.65 -3.30 -23.97
C TYR A 219 2.88 -2.02 -24.32
N ASP A 220 1.69 -1.78 -23.74
CA ASP A 220 0.88 -0.58 -24.03
C ASP A 220 1.34 0.64 -23.23
N ILE A 221 2.40 1.28 -23.73
CA ILE A 221 2.98 2.50 -23.16
C ILE A 221 1.95 3.65 -23.08
N ARG A 222 0.98 3.73 -24.00
CA ARG A 222 -0.03 4.80 -23.97
C ARG A 222 -1.07 4.58 -22.87
N THR A 223 -1.53 3.34 -22.67
CA THR A 223 -2.37 3.03 -21.50
C THR A 223 -1.58 3.16 -20.20
N ALA A 224 -0.29 2.81 -20.17
CA ALA A 224 0.58 3.04 -19.01
C ALA A 224 0.65 4.54 -18.63
N SER A 225 0.87 5.41 -19.63
CA SER A 225 0.96 6.86 -19.46
C SER A 225 -0.36 7.46 -18.96
N LYS A 226 -1.48 7.19 -19.62
CA LYS A 226 -2.81 7.64 -19.20
C LYS A 226 -3.17 7.14 -17.80
N ASN A 227 -2.80 5.90 -17.46
CA ASN A 227 -3.12 5.32 -16.17
C ASN A 227 -2.30 5.94 -15.02
N LEU A 228 -1.02 6.30 -15.24
CA LEU A 228 -0.28 7.11 -14.27
C LEU A 228 -0.96 8.46 -14.03
N ALA A 229 -1.28 9.16 -15.11
CA ALA A 229 -1.90 10.49 -15.05
C ALA A 229 -3.22 10.46 -14.25
N TYR A 230 -4.09 9.49 -14.55
CA TYR A 230 -5.34 9.26 -13.83
C TYR A 230 -5.13 8.87 -12.34
N ASN A 231 -4.28 7.88 -12.05
CA ASN A 231 -4.13 7.41 -10.66
C ASN A 231 -3.44 8.45 -9.76
N ALA A 232 -2.65 9.36 -10.31
CA ALA A 232 -1.92 10.39 -9.56
C ALA A 232 -2.78 11.56 -9.07
N GLN A 233 -4.02 11.73 -9.56
CA GLN A 233 -4.85 12.93 -9.38
C GLN A 233 -5.08 13.37 -7.92
N THR A 234 -5.07 12.43 -6.97
CA THR A 234 -5.48 12.67 -5.57
C THR A 234 -4.39 12.34 -4.54
N TRP A 235 -3.17 12.02 -4.98
CA TRP A 235 -2.06 11.70 -4.07
C TRP A 235 -1.35 12.97 -3.57
N PRO A 236 -0.85 12.97 -2.31
CA PRO A 236 -0.06 14.08 -1.79
C PRO A 236 1.31 14.16 -2.47
N ALA A 237 1.87 15.38 -2.50
CA ALA A 237 3.26 15.62 -2.86
C ALA A 237 4.21 14.71 -2.05
N GLY A 238 5.30 14.28 -2.68
CA GLY A 238 6.23 13.27 -2.17
C GLY A 238 5.91 11.85 -2.62
N THR A 239 4.65 11.53 -3.00
CA THR A 239 4.27 10.19 -3.49
C THR A 239 5.10 9.78 -4.71
N VAL A 240 5.59 8.54 -4.70
CA VAL A 240 6.45 7.97 -5.74
C VAL A 240 5.69 6.90 -6.52
N PHE A 241 5.51 7.14 -7.81
CA PHE A 241 4.95 6.19 -8.76
C PHE A 241 6.08 5.43 -9.46
N VAL A 242 5.97 4.11 -9.52
CA VAL A 242 6.84 3.23 -10.31
C VAL A 242 6.01 2.66 -11.46
N SER A 243 6.47 2.86 -12.69
CA SER A 243 5.81 2.33 -13.89
C SER A 243 6.76 1.41 -14.65
N VAL A 244 6.32 0.18 -14.90
CA VAL A 244 7.11 -0.81 -15.64
C VAL A 244 6.27 -1.42 -16.76
N VAL A 245 6.24 -0.70 -17.88
CA VAL A 245 5.72 -1.17 -19.17
C VAL A 245 6.81 -0.85 -20.19
N ASP A 246 7.64 -1.84 -20.47
CA ASP A 246 9.00 -1.63 -20.99
C ASP A 246 9.42 -2.67 -22.05
N PRO A 247 8.87 -2.59 -23.28
CA PRO A 247 9.34 -3.41 -24.40
C PRO A 247 10.79 -3.11 -24.82
N GLY A 248 11.40 -2.03 -24.30
CA GLY A 248 12.79 -1.63 -24.54
C GLY A 248 13.75 -1.98 -23.40
N VAL A 249 13.38 -2.90 -22.50
CA VAL A 249 14.25 -3.29 -21.37
C VAL A 249 15.59 -3.84 -21.86
N GLY A 250 16.70 -3.39 -21.25
CA GLY A 250 18.06 -3.78 -21.66
C GLY A 250 18.58 -3.10 -22.93
N THR A 251 17.97 -2.00 -23.38
CA THR A 251 18.45 -1.16 -24.50
C THR A 251 18.91 0.22 -24.00
N ASP A 252 19.43 1.06 -24.91
CA ASP A 252 19.98 2.41 -24.62
C ASP A 252 18.95 3.45 -24.15
N ARG A 253 17.65 3.11 -24.09
CA ARG A 253 16.59 4.00 -23.58
C ARG A 253 16.80 4.28 -22.09
N LYS A 254 16.68 5.53 -21.65
CA LYS A 254 17.10 5.93 -20.29
C LYS A 254 16.24 5.34 -19.17
N SER A 255 16.87 5.12 -18.02
CA SER A 255 16.22 4.86 -16.73
C SER A 255 16.06 6.20 -16.01
N VAL A 256 14.85 6.69 -15.74
CA VAL A 256 14.65 8.07 -15.22
C VAL A 256 13.69 8.19 -14.03
N VAL A 257 13.82 9.32 -13.31
CA VAL A 257 12.82 9.82 -12.36
C VAL A 257 12.45 11.26 -12.72
N LEU A 258 11.18 11.45 -13.10
CA LEU A 258 10.54 12.75 -13.27
C LEU A 258 10.05 13.28 -11.92
N GLU A 259 10.37 14.53 -11.59
CA GLU A 259 9.74 15.31 -10.53
C GLU A 259 8.78 16.33 -11.16
N THR A 260 7.53 16.39 -10.71
CA THR A 260 6.50 17.28 -11.28
C THR A 260 6.34 18.60 -10.52
N ILE A 261 5.64 19.58 -11.11
CA ILE A 261 5.44 20.90 -10.49
C ILE A 261 4.60 20.81 -9.19
N ASN A 262 3.67 19.85 -9.09
CA ASN A 262 2.96 19.53 -7.84
C ASN A 262 3.76 18.62 -6.87
N GLY A 263 5.00 18.24 -7.20
CA GLY A 263 5.89 17.51 -6.30
C GLY A 263 5.63 16.01 -6.20
N LEU A 264 5.07 15.38 -7.23
CA LEU A 264 5.00 13.92 -7.36
C LEU A 264 6.26 13.41 -8.08
N PHE A 265 6.64 12.16 -7.83
CA PHE A 265 7.78 11.51 -8.49
C PHE A 265 7.31 10.33 -9.36
N PHE A 266 7.83 10.22 -10.58
CA PHE A 266 7.52 9.13 -11.50
C PHE A 266 8.81 8.43 -11.98
N VAL A 267 9.01 7.20 -11.51
CA VAL A 267 10.15 6.32 -11.79
C VAL A 267 9.77 5.38 -12.93
N SER A 268 10.43 5.49 -14.08
CA SER A 268 10.04 4.76 -15.30
C SER A 268 11.22 4.62 -16.28
N PRO A 269 11.16 3.68 -17.25
CA PRO A 269 11.85 3.86 -18.52
C PRO A 269 11.41 5.17 -19.19
N ASP A 270 12.35 5.96 -19.70
CA ASP A 270 12.04 7.06 -20.61
C ASP A 270 11.72 6.46 -21.99
N ASN A 271 10.43 6.24 -22.24
CA ASN A 271 9.93 5.54 -23.42
C ASN A 271 8.57 6.07 -23.92
N GLY A 272 8.11 7.21 -23.40
CA GLY A 272 6.76 7.73 -23.62
C GLY A 272 5.79 7.53 -22.44
N SER A 273 6.08 6.61 -21.51
CA SER A 273 5.21 6.32 -20.36
C SER A 273 5.00 7.51 -19.40
N LEU A 274 5.81 8.56 -19.51
CA LEU A 274 5.72 9.78 -18.68
C LEU A 274 4.97 10.94 -19.37
N SER A 275 4.43 10.74 -20.58
CA SER A 275 3.83 11.82 -21.39
C SER A 275 2.65 12.52 -20.72
N ASP A 276 1.62 11.75 -20.33
CA ASP A 276 0.40 12.32 -19.78
C ASP A 276 0.63 12.90 -18.36
N PRO A 277 1.47 12.29 -17.48
CA PRO A 277 1.93 12.95 -16.25
C PRO A 277 2.69 14.27 -16.48
N ALA A 278 3.57 14.33 -17.48
CA ALA A 278 4.33 15.55 -17.80
C ALA A 278 3.41 16.68 -18.30
N VAL A 279 2.38 16.37 -19.09
CA VAL A 279 1.35 17.33 -19.53
C VAL A 279 0.47 17.78 -18.36
N GLN A 280 -0.06 16.83 -17.57
CA GLN A 280 -1.08 17.14 -16.56
C GLN A 280 -0.50 17.84 -15.31
N TYR A 281 0.72 17.50 -14.92
CA TYR A 281 1.33 17.98 -13.65
C TYR A 281 2.55 18.89 -13.86
N GLY A 282 3.01 19.06 -15.11
CA GLY A 282 4.19 19.85 -15.48
C GLY A 282 5.50 19.20 -15.01
N ILE A 283 6.57 19.40 -15.78
CA ILE A 283 7.92 18.96 -15.39
C ILE A 283 8.57 20.02 -14.50
N ARG A 284 9.05 19.63 -13.31
CA ARG A 284 9.94 20.44 -12.48
C ARG A 284 11.41 20.10 -12.76
N ALA A 285 11.73 18.81 -12.83
CA ALA A 285 13.06 18.29 -13.14
C ALA A 285 12.98 16.82 -13.61
N VAL A 286 14.02 16.35 -14.31
CA VAL A 286 14.19 14.94 -14.67
C VAL A 286 15.61 14.53 -14.31
N ARG A 287 15.77 13.35 -13.72
CA ARG A 287 17.09 12.74 -13.42
C ARG A 287 17.21 11.38 -14.05
N GLU A 288 18.40 11.08 -14.55
CA GLU A 288 18.76 9.71 -14.90
C GLU A 288 19.09 8.94 -13.62
N ILE A 289 18.70 7.67 -13.56
CA ILE A 289 19.01 6.80 -12.42
C ILE A 289 20.45 6.34 -12.56
N ASP A 290 21.30 6.72 -11.62
CA ASP A 290 22.65 6.18 -11.51
C ASP A 290 22.59 4.73 -11.01
N GLU A 291 22.55 3.80 -11.96
CA GLU A 291 22.46 2.37 -11.66
C GLU A 291 23.68 1.84 -10.87
N SER A 292 24.79 2.57 -10.74
CA SER A 292 25.93 2.15 -9.90
C SER A 292 25.63 2.23 -8.39
N VAL A 293 24.64 3.05 -7.98
CA VAL A 293 24.23 3.26 -6.58
C VAL A 293 22.73 3.04 -6.34
N ASN A 294 21.92 3.04 -7.40
CA ASN A 294 20.47 2.87 -7.39
C ASN A 294 19.97 1.61 -8.12
N ARG A 295 20.87 0.69 -8.50
CA ARG A 295 20.53 -0.71 -8.77
C ARG A 295 20.57 -1.54 -7.48
N ARG A 296 19.73 -2.58 -7.41
CA ARG A 296 19.73 -3.57 -6.32
C ARG A 296 21.09 -4.30 -6.29
N PRO A 297 21.77 -4.40 -5.13
CA PRO A 297 23.07 -5.08 -5.04
C PRO A 297 23.08 -6.50 -5.62
N GLU A 298 24.20 -6.86 -6.26
CA GLU A 298 24.45 -8.19 -6.85
C GLU A 298 23.49 -8.57 -8.01
N THR A 299 23.00 -7.58 -8.77
CA THR A 299 22.06 -7.80 -9.92
C THR A 299 22.55 -7.24 -11.26
N ASP A 300 23.83 -6.90 -11.37
CA ASP A 300 24.40 -6.27 -12.57
C ASP A 300 24.36 -7.19 -13.81
N TRP A 301 24.21 -8.50 -13.59
CA TRP A 301 23.98 -9.54 -14.60
C TRP A 301 22.53 -9.59 -15.13
N SER A 302 21.60 -8.82 -14.56
CA SER A 302 20.16 -8.86 -14.88
C SER A 302 19.75 -7.64 -15.72
N HIS A 303 19.73 -7.83 -17.04
CA HIS A 303 19.39 -6.78 -18.02
C HIS A 303 17.92 -6.82 -18.49
N THR A 304 17.17 -7.86 -18.14
CA THR A 304 15.79 -8.09 -18.62
C THR A 304 14.70 -7.73 -17.61
N PHE A 305 15.07 -7.22 -16.42
CA PHE A 305 14.11 -6.93 -15.35
C PHE A 305 14.44 -5.66 -14.56
N HIS A 306 14.70 -4.54 -15.26
CA HIS A 306 14.96 -3.24 -14.63
C HIS A 306 13.80 -2.77 -13.72
N GLY A 307 12.56 -3.24 -13.94
CA GLY A 307 11.45 -3.05 -13.00
C GLY A 307 11.74 -3.55 -11.58
N ARG A 308 12.36 -4.72 -11.44
CA ARG A 308 12.75 -5.30 -10.14
C ARG A 308 13.98 -4.61 -9.59
N ASP A 309 15.04 -4.53 -10.40
CA ASP A 309 16.39 -4.22 -9.90
C ASP A 309 16.73 -2.74 -9.90
N VAL A 310 16.05 -1.92 -10.71
CA VAL A 310 16.30 -0.48 -10.84
C VAL A 310 15.10 0.31 -10.34
N TYR A 311 13.92 0.17 -10.96
CA TYR A 311 12.77 1.05 -10.70
C TYR A 311 12.13 0.82 -9.33
N SER A 312 11.83 -0.43 -8.98
CA SER A 312 11.27 -0.72 -7.65
C SER A 312 12.27 -0.50 -6.51
N TYR A 313 13.57 -0.57 -6.77
CA TYR A 313 14.60 -0.30 -5.76
C TYR A 313 14.82 1.21 -5.57
N THR A 314 15.02 1.96 -6.67
CA THR A 314 15.14 3.43 -6.66
C THR A 314 13.89 4.09 -6.08
N GLY A 315 12.71 3.70 -6.58
CA GLY A 315 11.44 4.25 -6.13
C GLY A 315 11.18 3.99 -4.65
N ALA A 316 11.51 2.79 -4.15
CA ALA A 316 11.40 2.49 -2.73
C ALA A 316 12.42 3.27 -1.88
N LYS A 317 13.66 3.45 -2.34
CA LYS A 317 14.66 4.28 -1.63
C LYS A 317 14.19 5.73 -1.52
N LEU A 318 13.63 6.29 -2.60
CA LEU A 318 13.10 7.66 -2.64
C LEU A 318 11.86 7.81 -1.75
N ALA A 319 10.88 6.92 -1.88
CA ALA A 319 9.65 6.92 -1.08
C ALA A 319 9.93 6.74 0.42
N ALA A 320 10.89 5.89 0.77
CA ALA A 320 11.27 5.61 2.16
C ALA A 320 12.07 6.73 2.85
N GLY A 321 12.49 7.77 2.13
CA GLY A 321 13.40 8.81 2.62
C GLY A 321 14.86 8.35 2.77
N VAL A 322 15.24 7.23 2.11
CA VAL A 322 16.60 6.65 2.16
C VAL A 322 17.55 7.33 1.18
N ILE A 323 17.01 7.96 0.12
CA ILE A 323 17.73 8.90 -0.74
C ILE A 323 16.89 10.16 -0.95
N SER A 324 17.58 11.30 -1.09
CA SER A 324 16.99 12.52 -1.64
C SER A 324 16.90 12.45 -3.17
N TYR A 325 16.14 13.35 -3.80
CA TYR A 325 15.99 13.35 -5.26
C TYR A 325 17.31 13.61 -6.00
N ASP A 326 18.21 14.43 -5.45
CA ASP A 326 19.54 14.65 -6.02
C ASP A 326 20.43 13.40 -6.04
N GLN A 327 20.21 12.46 -5.11
CA GLN A 327 20.91 11.18 -5.01
C GLN A 327 20.35 10.08 -5.94
N VAL A 328 19.34 10.40 -6.76
CA VAL A 328 18.87 9.50 -7.84
C VAL A 328 19.94 9.32 -8.92
N GLY A 329 20.68 10.38 -9.24
CA GLY A 329 21.66 10.41 -10.32
C GLY A 329 21.69 11.78 -11.02
N PRO A 330 22.37 11.88 -12.19
CA PRO A 330 22.61 13.17 -12.84
C PRO A 330 21.32 13.84 -13.33
N LEU A 331 21.30 15.17 -13.21
CA LEU A 331 20.23 16.02 -13.73
C LEU A 331 20.26 16.01 -15.26
N LEU A 332 19.09 15.82 -15.87
CA LEU A 332 18.87 15.93 -17.31
C LEU A 332 18.18 17.27 -17.62
N GLU A 333 18.11 17.60 -18.92
CA GLU A 333 17.16 18.61 -19.40
C GLU A 333 15.73 18.27 -18.93
N PRO A 334 14.90 19.26 -18.57
CA PRO A 334 13.56 19.04 -17.99
C PRO A 334 12.53 18.63 -19.06
N GLN A 335 12.76 17.49 -19.70
CA GLN A 335 11.95 16.89 -20.75
C GLN A 335 11.95 15.35 -20.64
N VAL A 336 10.93 14.72 -21.19
CA VAL A 336 10.79 13.26 -21.32
C VAL A 336 10.37 12.93 -22.76
N ILE A 337 10.50 11.67 -23.19
CA ILE A 337 9.92 11.24 -24.47
C ILE A 337 8.40 11.42 -24.41
N MET A 338 7.86 12.10 -25.42
CA MET A 338 6.42 12.36 -25.57
C MET A 338 5.81 11.42 -26.61
N LEU A 339 4.67 10.81 -26.29
CA LEU A 339 3.86 10.00 -27.20
C LEU A 339 2.95 10.88 -28.06
N ASP A 340 2.95 10.66 -29.38
CA ASP A 340 2.03 11.30 -30.34
C ASP A 340 0.59 11.35 -29.80
N THR A 341 0.11 12.56 -29.49
CA THR A 341 -1.26 12.79 -29.05
C THR A 341 -2.19 12.88 -30.26
N LEU A 342 -3.27 12.11 -30.24
CA LEU A 342 -4.37 12.30 -31.18
C LEU A 342 -5.13 13.55 -30.76
N GLY A 343 -4.88 14.66 -31.44
CA GLY A 343 -5.53 15.94 -31.13
C GLY A 343 -7.03 15.92 -31.37
N ALA A 344 -7.69 16.96 -30.89
CA ALA A 344 -9.03 17.35 -31.31
C ALA A 344 -9.04 18.83 -31.72
N LYS A 345 -10.07 19.26 -32.44
CA LYS A 345 -10.28 20.65 -32.86
C LYS A 345 -11.76 20.94 -33.03
N LEU A 346 -12.13 22.20 -32.87
CA LEU A 346 -13.42 22.75 -33.27
C LEU A 346 -13.24 23.46 -34.62
N GLU A 347 -14.00 23.07 -35.64
CA GLU A 347 -13.92 23.70 -36.97
C GLU A 347 -15.33 23.82 -37.57
N ASN A 348 -15.73 25.05 -37.94
CA ASN A 348 -17.06 25.36 -38.49
C ASN A 348 -18.25 24.84 -37.65
N GLY A 349 -18.11 24.84 -36.31
CA GLY A 349 -19.13 24.31 -35.39
C GLY A 349 -19.15 22.78 -35.24
N ILE A 350 -18.23 22.08 -35.90
CA ILE A 350 -18.07 20.63 -35.81
C ILE A 350 -16.82 20.33 -34.97
N LEU A 351 -16.99 19.57 -33.89
CA LEU A 351 -15.88 19.01 -33.13
C LEU A 351 -15.35 17.78 -33.86
N GLN A 352 -14.04 17.74 -34.08
CA GLN A 352 -13.34 16.65 -34.76
C GLN A 352 -12.26 16.08 -33.84
N GLY A 353 -12.15 14.76 -33.78
CA GLY A 353 -11.17 14.06 -32.95
C GLY A 353 -11.08 12.58 -33.26
N PHE A 354 -10.64 11.79 -32.27
CA PHE A 354 -10.46 10.34 -32.37
C PHE A 354 -11.02 9.61 -31.14
N VAL A 355 -11.30 8.31 -31.26
CA VAL A 355 -11.58 7.44 -30.12
C VAL A 355 -10.25 7.05 -29.45
N VAL A 356 -10.03 7.47 -28.20
CA VAL A 356 -8.75 7.39 -27.48
C VAL A 356 -8.76 6.46 -26.25
N GLY A 357 -9.82 5.69 -26.08
CA GLY A 357 -9.95 4.71 -24.99
C GLY A 357 -11.37 4.15 -24.85
N GLY A 358 -11.60 3.41 -23.77
CA GLY A 358 -12.95 3.03 -23.32
C GLY A 358 -13.48 1.67 -23.81
N THR A 359 -12.76 0.98 -24.70
CA THR A 359 -13.13 -0.31 -25.32
C THR A 359 -12.99 -1.53 -24.37
N GLY A 360 -13.29 -1.33 -23.08
CA GLY A 360 -13.12 -2.31 -22.01
C GLY A 360 -14.45 -2.95 -21.55
N ARG A 361 -14.45 -3.48 -20.33
CA ARG A 361 -15.61 -4.18 -19.72
C ARG A 361 -16.91 -3.37 -19.77
N LEU A 362 -16.85 -2.06 -19.53
CA LEU A 362 -18.02 -1.16 -19.58
C LEU A 362 -18.32 -0.72 -21.02
N GLY A 363 -17.30 -0.52 -21.85
CA GLY A 363 -17.47 -0.17 -23.26
C GLY A 363 -17.89 1.26 -23.56
N ASN A 364 -17.93 2.12 -22.54
CA ASN A 364 -18.07 3.56 -22.68
C ASN A 364 -16.83 4.08 -23.43
N ILE A 365 -16.98 4.52 -24.68
CA ILE A 365 -15.85 5.04 -25.46
C ILE A 365 -15.55 6.49 -25.08
N SER A 366 -14.27 6.88 -25.11
CA SER A 366 -13.84 8.26 -24.81
C SER A 366 -13.08 8.85 -25.99
N PHE A 367 -13.28 10.14 -26.24
CA PHE A 367 -12.74 10.87 -27.38
C PHE A 367 -11.51 11.70 -27.03
N SER A 368 -10.76 12.18 -28.03
CA SER A 368 -9.70 13.18 -27.83
C SER A 368 -10.22 14.60 -27.57
N ILE A 369 -11.55 14.78 -27.59
CA ILE A 369 -12.21 16.03 -27.26
C ILE A 369 -12.30 16.08 -25.73
N ASP A 370 -11.48 16.91 -25.09
CA ASP A 370 -11.62 17.21 -23.67
C ASP A 370 -12.78 18.19 -23.41
N ARG A 371 -13.15 18.34 -22.13
CA ARG A 371 -14.23 19.22 -21.69
C ARG A 371 -14.00 20.69 -22.05
N HIS A 372 -12.77 21.17 -22.15
CA HIS A 372 -12.48 22.59 -22.41
C HIS A 372 -12.73 22.92 -23.87
N LEU A 373 -12.33 22.03 -24.79
CA LEU A 373 -12.72 22.14 -26.20
C LEU A 373 -14.23 21.88 -26.41
N PHE A 374 -14.89 21.14 -25.51
CA PHE A 374 -16.34 20.97 -25.54
C PHE A 374 -17.08 22.20 -24.97
N ASP A 375 -16.53 22.88 -23.96
CA ASP A 375 -17.08 24.12 -23.37
C ASP A 375 -17.10 25.27 -24.40
N ASP A 376 -16.20 25.28 -25.38
CA ASP A 376 -16.14 26.27 -26.50
C ASP A 376 -17.41 26.33 -27.37
N ILE A 377 -18.30 25.33 -27.30
CA ILE A 377 -19.61 25.34 -27.98
C ILE A 377 -20.80 25.56 -27.02
N GLU A 378 -20.54 25.97 -25.79
CA GLU A 378 -21.52 26.28 -24.73
C GLU A 378 -22.60 25.17 -24.55
N PRO A 379 -22.22 23.90 -24.29
CA PRO A 379 -23.13 22.75 -24.31
C PRO A 379 -24.09 22.72 -23.11
N VAL A 380 -25.39 22.49 -23.36
CA VAL A 380 -26.43 22.46 -22.34
C VAL A 380 -26.95 21.03 -22.15
N TYR A 381 -27.17 20.60 -20.91
CA TYR A 381 -27.73 19.28 -20.64
C TYR A 381 -29.15 19.15 -21.21
N GLY A 382 -29.36 18.14 -22.05
CA GLY A 382 -30.56 17.94 -22.86
C GLY A 382 -30.38 18.27 -24.35
N ASP A 383 -29.28 18.95 -24.73
CA ASP A 383 -28.94 19.18 -26.14
C ASP A 383 -28.74 17.87 -26.90
N ILE A 384 -29.24 17.80 -28.13
CA ILE A 384 -29.05 16.67 -29.03
C ILE A 384 -27.86 16.94 -29.96
N PHE A 385 -26.92 16.00 -29.96
CA PHE A 385 -25.76 16.01 -30.85
C PHE A 385 -25.89 14.92 -31.90
N GLU A 386 -25.68 15.25 -33.18
CA GLU A 386 -25.33 14.26 -34.18
C GLU A 386 -23.85 13.86 -33.97
N ILE A 387 -23.61 12.57 -33.85
CA ILE A 387 -22.29 11.98 -33.61
C ILE A 387 -22.02 10.97 -34.74
N LYS A 388 -20.83 11.04 -35.35
CA LYS A 388 -20.44 10.21 -36.50
C LYS A 388 -19.04 9.63 -36.34
N ILE A 389 -18.97 8.34 -36.02
CA ILE A 389 -17.73 7.57 -35.83
C ILE A 389 -17.35 6.89 -37.15
N ARG A 390 -16.11 7.05 -37.59
CA ARG A 390 -15.55 6.34 -38.75
C ARG A 390 -14.41 5.42 -38.37
N ASN A 391 -14.29 4.30 -39.07
CA ASN A 391 -13.05 3.55 -39.19
C ASN A 391 -12.44 3.88 -40.57
N LYS A 392 -11.37 4.66 -40.56
CA LYS A 392 -10.76 5.31 -41.73
C LYS A 392 -11.80 6.17 -42.44
N ASN A 393 -12.22 5.73 -43.63
CA ASN A 393 -13.18 6.46 -44.47
C ASN A 393 -14.61 5.87 -44.40
N LEU A 394 -14.81 4.75 -43.68
CA LEU A 394 -16.10 4.08 -43.55
C LEU A 394 -16.79 4.53 -42.26
N ILE A 395 -18.05 4.96 -42.35
CA ILE A 395 -18.88 5.21 -41.17
C ILE A 395 -19.11 3.86 -40.47
N ALA A 396 -18.63 3.76 -39.23
CA ALA A 396 -18.81 2.59 -38.38
C ALA A 396 -20.10 2.72 -37.55
N TRP A 397 -20.43 3.94 -37.13
CA TRP A 397 -21.67 4.27 -36.43
C TRP A 397 -22.01 5.75 -36.63
N GLN A 398 -23.29 6.07 -36.69
CA GLN A 398 -23.81 7.43 -36.73
C GLN A 398 -25.15 7.46 -36.00
N GLY A 399 -25.36 8.46 -35.15
CA GLY A 399 -26.58 8.58 -34.37
C GLY A 399 -26.74 9.94 -33.69
N ASN A 400 -27.97 10.24 -33.30
CA ASN A 400 -28.29 11.41 -32.50
C ASN A 400 -28.29 11.00 -31.03
N THR A 401 -27.72 11.81 -30.14
CA THR A 401 -27.54 11.42 -28.73
C THR A 401 -27.64 12.65 -27.81
N PRO A 402 -28.36 12.58 -26.68
CA PRO A 402 -28.45 13.68 -25.73
C PRO A 402 -27.14 13.85 -24.95
N TYR A 403 -26.74 15.09 -24.71
CA TYR A 403 -25.72 15.43 -23.72
C TYR A 403 -26.34 15.46 -22.31
N VAL A 404 -25.81 14.63 -21.40
CA VAL A 404 -26.34 14.44 -20.05
C VAL A 404 -25.23 14.36 -19.00
N LYS A 405 -25.57 14.36 -17.71
CA LYS A 405 -24.61 14.33 -16.60
C LYS A 405 -24.16 12.90 -16.29
N SER A 406 -25.06 11.93 -16.41
CA SER A 406 -24.77 10.54 -16.06
C SER A 406 -25.72 9.54 -16.72
N PHE A 407 -25.39 8.26 -16.61
CA PHE A 407 -26.14 7.11 -17.15
C PHE A 407 -27.62 7.12 -16.75
N GLY A 408 -27.95 7.57 -15.54
CA GLY A 408 -29.33 7.62 -15.03
C GLY A 408 -30.23 8.70 -15.65
N ASP A 409 -29.68 9.61 -16.45
CA ASP A 409 -30.46 10.69 -17.09
C ASP A 409 -31.18 10.22 -18.38
N VAL A 410 -30.89 9.02 -18.87
CA VAL A 410 -31.54 8.38 -20.04
C VAL A 410 -32.10 7.00 -19.69
N PRO A 411 -33.10 6.47 -20.42
CA PRO A 411 -33.57 5.10 -20.27
C PRO A 411 -32.46 4.02 -20.38
N VAL A 412 -32.71 2.85 -19.80
CA VAL A 412 -31.80 1.69 -19.91
C VAL A 412 -31.79 1.19 -21.36
N GLY A 413 -30.61 1.06 -21.95
CA GLY A 413 -30.43 0.73 -23.37
C GLY A 413 -30.27 1.95 -24.29
N ASP A 414 -30.52 3.17 -23.81
CA ASP A 414 -30.33 4.38 -24.62
C ASP A 414 -28.87 4.87 -24.61
N ASN A 415 -28.47 5.52 -25.70
CA ASN A 415 -27.17 6.16 -25.84
C ASN A 415 -27.10 7.46 -25.03
N LEU A 416 -25.92 7.79 -24.49
CA LEU A 416 -25.64 9.07 -23.82
C LEU A 416 -24.26 9.64 -24.17
N LEU A 417 -24.22 10.95 -24.40
CA LEU A 417 -23.01 11.75 -24.50
C LEU A 417 -22.79 12.42 -23.13
N PHE A 418 -21.58 12.35 -22.58
CA PHE A 418 -21.27 12.90 -21.25
C PHE A 418 -19.77 13.21 -21.12
N VAL A 419 -19.39 14.07 -20.18
CA VAL A 419 -17.97 14.27 -19.80
C VAL A 419 -17.61 13.23 -18.72
N ASN A 420 -16.54 12.47 -18.93
CA ASN A 420 -16.11 11.42 -18.00
C ASN A 420 -15.34 11.97 -16.79
N SER A 421 -14.98 11.08 -15.86
CA SER A 421 -14.21 11.43 -14.64
C SER A 421 -12.77 11.92 -14.89
N SER A 422 -12.23 11.71 -16.09
CA SER A 422 -10.93 12.26 -16.52
C SER A 422 -11.05 13.64 -17.18
N GLY A 423 -12.27 14.07 -17.51
CA GLY A 423 -12.53 15.28 -18.29
C GLY A 423 -12.64 15.07 -19.80
N ASP A 424 -12.60 13.83 -20.31
CA ASP A 424 -12.81 13.54 -21.74
C ASP A 424 -14.31 13.42 -22.08
N LEU A 425 -14.73 14.00 -23.21
CA LEU A 425 -16.04 13.74 -23.79
C LEU A 425 -16.15 12.26 -24.19
N SER A 426 -17.26 11.63 -23.83
CA SER A 426 -17.44 10.17 -23.89
C SER A 426 -18.86 9.77 -24.28
N LEU A 427 -18.98 8.61 -24.93
CA LEU A 427 -20.23 8.04 -25.43
C LEU A 427 -20.45 6.63 -24.87
N ALA A 428 -21.63 6.37 -24.35
CA ALA A 428 -21.99 5.10 -23.72
C ALA A 428 -23.44 4.69 -24.00
N ILE A 429 -23.79 3.48 -23.58
CA ILE A 429 -25.18 3.00 -23.45
C ILE A 429 -25.49 2.88 -21.97
N ASN A 430 -26.63 3.36 -21.49
CA ASN A 430 -27.02 3.18 -20.09
C ASN A 430 -27.22 1.68 -19.79
N GLN A 431 -26.33 1.13 -18.95
CA GLN A 431 -26.21 -0.30 -18.60
C GLN A 431 -25.93 -1.24 -19.81
N GLY A 432 -25.48 -0.72 -20.95
CA GLY A 432 -25.01 -1.49 -22.11
C GLY A 432 -23.49 -1.44 -22.28
N ASN A 433 -22.99 -1.82 -23.47
CA ASN A 433 -21.57 -1.74 -23.85
C ASN A 433 -21.44 -1.24 -25.29
N PHE A 434 -21.32 0.08 -25.46
CA PHE A 434 -21.29 0.75 -26.77
C PHE A 434 -20.19 0.21 -27.70
N SER A 435 -18.97 0.04 -27.16
CA SER A 435 -17.83 -0.46 -27.95
C SER A 435 -18.02 -1.86 -28.51
N HIS A 436 -18.70 -2.75 -27.77
CA HIS A 436 -18.96 -4.12 -28.19
C HIS A 436 -20.15 -4.19 -29.15
N GLU A 437 -21.23 -3.46 -28.87
CA GLU A 437 -22.45 -3.47 -29.68
C GLU A 437 -22.21 -2.95 -31.11
N PHE A 438 -21.43 -1.88 -31.25
CA PHE A 438 -21.12 -1.27 -32.55
C PHE A 438 -19.70 -1.60 -33.06
N GLY A 439 -18.97 -2.51 -32.39
CA GLY A 439 -17.65 -2.97 -32.81
C GLY A 439 -16.54 -1.91 -32.82
N ILE A 440 -16.74 -0.80 -32.10
CA ILE A 440 -15.85 0.38 -32.09
C ILE A 440 -14.55 0.06 -31.36
N LYS A 441 -13.43 0.52 -31.92
CA LYS A 441 -12.10 0.45 -31.30
C LYS A 441 -11.49 1.85 -31.18
N SER A 442 -10.30 1.94 -30.60
CA SER A 442 -9.55 3.19 -30.41
C SER A 442 -8.35 3.32 -31.35
N GLY A 443 -7.78 4.52 -31.42
CA GLY A 443 -6.55 4.85 -32.15
C GLY A 443 -6.79 5.70 -33.41
N LYS A 444 -5.71 6.02 -34.12
CA LYS A 444 -5.71 6.97 -35.26
C LYS A 444 -6.64 6.61 -36.43
N ASP A 445 -6.98 5.33 -36.55
CA ASP A 445 -7.91 4.82 -37.57
C ASP A 445 -9.38 5.13 -37.20
N TRP A 446 -9.68 5.53 -35.96
CA TRP A 446 -11.04 5.74 -35.44
C TRP A 446 -11.31 7.20 -35.17
N SER A 447 -11.78 7.93 -36.18
CA SER A 447 -12.12 9.36 -36.08
C SER A 447 -13.57 9.58 -35.66
N ILE A 448 -13.82 10.73 -35.05
CA ILE A 448 -15.14 11.18 -34.62
C ILE A 448 -15.41 12.62 -35.09
N GLU A 449 -16.64 12.84 -35.56
CA GLU A 449 -17.24 14.17 -35.76
C GLU A 449 -18.46 14.32 -34.84
N ILE A 450 -18.62 15.47 -34.19
CA ILE A 450 -19.77 15.80 -33.33
C ILE A 450 -20.28 17.21 -33.68
N SER A 451 -21.58 17.36 -33.85
CA SER A 451 -22.25 18.64 -34.13
C SER A 451 -23.60 18.74 -33.41
N ARG A 452 -23.89 19.89 -32.79
CA ARG A 452 -25.22 20.18 -32.22
C ARG A 452 -26.26 20.27 -33.36
N GLN A 453 -27.49 19.83 -33.11
CA GLN A 453 -28.64 19.96 -34.02
C GLN A 453 -29.36 21.31 -33.90
#